data_AF-A0A5S3QRX1-F1
#
_entry.id   AF-A0A5S3QRX1-F1
#
_cell.length_a   1.000
_cell.length_b   1.000
_cell.length_c   1.000
_cell.angle_alpha   90.00
_cell.angle_beta   90.00
_cell.angle_gamma   90.00
#
_symmetry.space_group_name_H-M   'P 1'
#
loop_
_entity.id
_entity.type
_entity.pdbx_description
1 polymer ?
#
loop_
_entity_poly.entity_id
_entity_poly.type
_entity_poly.pdbx_seq_one_letter_code
_entity_poly.pdbx_strand_id
1 'polypeptide(L)'
;FSAYYLRARGDKQYAETLLKQKVNNGLRTNFGSRTIKEIVSGERSELMEEALVQASESATELGIEVLDVRVKQINLPNEVSNSIYQRMRAERQAVAKEHRSEGQEKAETIRANVDRRVTVMLADAERNARAVRGQGDATAANIYAKAYNKDPEFFGFVRSLEAYKNTFKDKNDVMVLSPDSKFFDYMKDAKAQ
;
A
#
# COMPACT_ATOMS: atom_id res chain seq x y z
N PHE A 1 49.88 45.36 23.31
CA PHE A 1 49.60 46.80 23.44
C PHE A 1 50.26 47.69 22.39
N SER A 2 51.52 47.50 21.98
CA SER A 2 52.18 48.35 20.96
C SER A 2 51.62 48.18 19.54
N ALA A 3 51.26 46.96 19.13
CA ALA A 3 50.76 46.67 17.79
C ALA A 3 49.42 47.35 17.45
N TYR A 4 48.51 47.44 18.44
CA TYR A 4 47.21 48.09 18.29
C TYR A 4 47.36 49.58 18.01
N TYR A 5 48.17 50.30 18.80
CA TYR A 5 48.39 51.73 18.60
C TYR A 5 49.16 52.05 17.31
N LEU A 6 50.09 51.19 16.89
CA LEU A 6 50.83 51.35 15.63
C LEU A 6 49.97 51.12 14.38
N ARG A 7 49.04 50.15 14.41
CA ARG A 7 48.27 49.72 13.23
C ARG A 7 46.87 50.32 13.17
N ALA A 8 46.21 50.50 14.31
CA ALA A 8 44.90 51.14 14.41
C ALA A 8 44.98 52.65 14.69
N ARG A 9 46.18 53.24 14.75
CA ARG A 9 46.42 54.68 15.05
C ARG A 9 45.78 55.16 16.36
N GLY A 10 45.46 54.25 17.28
CA GLY A 10 44.77 54.56 18.53
C GLY A 10 43.27 54.84 18.38
N ASP A 11 42.69 54.72 17.18
CA ASP A 11 41.26 54.90 16.94
C ASP A 11 40.52 53.55 16.99
N LYS A 12 39.64 53.41 17.97
CA LYS A 12 38.77 52.24 18.15
C LYS A 12 37.85 52.01 16.95
N GLN A 13 37.31 53.07 16.36
CA GLN A 13 36.38 53.00 15.22
C GLN A 13 37.09 52.41 13.99
N TYR A 14 38.34 52.81 13.79
CA TYR A 14 39.18 52.33 12.70
C TYR A 14 39.59 50.86 12.91
N ALA A 15 39.97 50.49 14.14
CA ALA A 15 40.26 49.10 14.51
C ALA A 15 39.06 48.16 14.27
N GLU A 16 37.87 48.58 14.69
CA GLU A 16 36.62 47.83 14.48
C GLU A 16 36.30 47.64 13.00
N THR A 17 36.50 48.68 12.19
CA THR A 17 36.24 48.62 10.74
C THR A 17 37.18 47.63 10.05
N LEU A 18 38.48 47.68 10.38
CA LEU A 18 39.47 46.76 9.83
C LEU A 18 39.22 45.31 10.25
N LEU A 19 38.91 45.09 11.53
CA LEU A 19 38.56 43.77 12.04
C LEU A 19 37.33 43.21 11.31
N LYS A 20 36.28 44.04 11.18
CA LYS A 20 35.05 43.66 10.48
C LYS A 20 35.29 43.28 9.03
N GLN A 21 36.16 44.01 8.32
CA GLN A 21 36.51 43.69 6.93
C GLN A 21 37.28 42.37 6.82
N LYS A 22 38.31 42.17 7.66
CA LYS A 22 39.11 40.93 7.68
C LYS A 22 38.27 39.70 8.01
N VAL A 23 37.48 39.78 9.08
CA VAL A 23 36.62 38.67 9.52
C VAL A 23 35.57 38.34 8.46
N ASN A 24 34.93 39.35 7.85
CA ASN A 24 33.92 39.11 6.81
C ASN A 24 34.53 38.46 5.54
N ASN A 25 35.73 38.86 5.14
CA ASN A 25 36.42 38.26 3.99
C ASN A 25 36.82 36.80 4.25
N GLY A 26 37.30 36.48 5.46
CA GLY A 26 37.60 35.09 5.87
C GLY A 26 36.36 34.21 5.84
N LEU A 27 35.27 34.67 6.48
CA LEU A 27 33.98 33.98 6.45
C LEU A 27 33.51 33.72 5.01
N ARG A 28 33.53 34.75 4.15
CA ARG A 28 33.06 34.62 2.76
C ARG A 28 33.85 33.58 1.95
N THR A 29 35.14 33.45 2.23
CA THR A 29 36.02 32.48 1.55
C THR A 29 35.68 31.05 1.96
N ASN A 30 35.50 30.78 3.27
CA ASN A 30 35.13 29.46 3.77
C ASN A 30 33.71 29.04 3.36
N PHE A 31 32.76 29.97 3.32
CA PHE A 31 31.41 29.69 2.81
C PHE A 31 31.37 29.52 1.28
N GLY A 32 32.33 30.08 0.56
CA GLY A 32 32.44 29.96 -0.89
C GLY A 32 33.04 28.64 -1.38
N SER A 33 33.79 27.92 -0.53
CA SER A 33 34.44 26.65 -0.87
C SER A 33 33.58 25.40 -0.59
N ARG A 34 32.47 25.54 0.16
CA ARG A 34 31.58 24.43 0.54
C ARG A 34 30.20 24.53 -0.10
N THR A 35 29.46 23.42 -0.12
CA THR A 35 28.11 23.36 -0.69
C THR A 35 27.04 23.79 0.32
N ILE A 36 25.90 24.28 -0.18
CA ILE A 36 24.77 24.74 0.65
C ILE A 36 24.25 23.64 1.57
N LYS A 37 24.31 22.38 1.13
CA LYS A 37 23.83 21.23 1.90
C LYS A 37 24.68 21.08 3.17
N GLU A 38 26.00 21.13 3.06
CA GLU A 38 26.96 21.02 4.16
C GLU A 38 26.77 22.11 5.22
N ILE A 39 26.54 23.36 4.77
CA ILE A 39 26.33 24.52 5.64
C ILE A 39 25.02 24.39 6.46
N VAL A 40 24.00 23.74 5.92
CA VAL A 40 22.66 23.64 6.53
C VAL A 40 22.46 22.32 7.30
N SER A 41 23.12 21.23 6.90
CA SER A 41 22.79 19.88 7.38
C SER A 41 23.58 19.37 8.58
N GLY A 42 24.60 20.08 9.09
CA GLY A 42 25.27 19.67 10.32
C GLY A 42 26.67 20.21 10.58
N GLU A 43 27.39 20.74 9.59
CA GLU A 43 28.79 21.17 9.75
C GLU A 43 28.93 22.57 10.37
N ARG A 44 27.84 23.15 10.88
CA ARG A 44 27.82 24.53 11.36
C ARG A 44 28.83 24.77 12.49
N SER A 45 29.01 23.82 13.40
CA SER A 45 29.93 23.96 14.53
C SER A 45 31.38 23.99 14.07
N GLU A 46 31.77 23.04 13.21
CA GLU A 46 33.11 22.98 12.62
C GLU A 46 33.41 24.25 11.78
N LEU A 47 32.42 24.75 11.06
CA LEU A 47 32.54 26.01 10.29
C LEU A 47 32.73 27.24 11.18
N MET A 48 32.04 27.32 12.33
CA MET A 48 32.24 28.44 13.26
C MET A 48 33.62 28.36 13.93
N GLU A 49 34.10 27.15 14.21
CA GLU A 49 35.42 26.92 14.81
C GLU A 49 36.55 27.31 13.84
N GLU A 50 36.47 26.87 12.59
CA GLU A 50 37.43 27.19 11.53
C GLU A 50 37.43 28.70 11.22
N ALA A 51 36.25 29.32 11.26
CA ALA A 51 36.09 30.78 11.16
C ALA A 51 36.69 31.54 12.35
N LEU A 52 36.56 31.01 13.58
CA LEU A 52 37.12 31.60 14.79
C LEU A 52 38.65 31.61 14.75
N VAL A 53 39.27 30.51 14.30
CA VAL A 53 40.73 30.40 14.14
C VAL A 53 41.24 31.45 13.17
N GLN A 54 40.64 31.56 11.97
CA GLN A 54 41.04 32.58 10.99
C GLN A 54 40.80 34.02 11.47
N ALA A 55 39.70 34.25 12.20
CA ALA A 55 39.41 35.56 12.78
C ALA A 55 40.44 35.93 13.87
N SER A 56 40.85 34.97 14.68
CA SER A 56 41.84 35.14 15.75
C SER A 56 43.24 35.44 15.19
N GLU A 57 43.70 34.71 14.16
CA GLU A 57 44.96 34.98 13.47
C GLU A 57 44.97 36.40 12.87
N SER A 58 43.88 36.74 12.18
CA SER A 58 43.68 38.05 11.57
C SER A 58 43.66 39.21 12.58
N ALA A 59 43.14 38.97 13.77
CA ALA A 59 43.04 39.94 14.87
C ALA A 59 44.35 40.08 15.66
N THR A 60 45.11 38.98 15.79
CA THR A 60 46.44 38.98 16.43
C THR A 60 47.40 39.92 15.69
N GLU A 61 47.33 39.97 14.35
CA GLU A 61 48.08 40.94 13.54
C GLU A 61 47.71 42.40 13.86
N LEU A 62 46.47 42.66 14.29
CA LEU A 62 45.98 43.98 14.70
C LEU A 62 46.22 44.25 16.20
N GLY A 63 46.71 43.27 16.96
CA GLY A 63 46.86 43.35 18.42
C GLY A 63 45.53 43.32 19.17
N ILE A 64 44.51 42.69 18.59
CA ILE A 64 43.14 42.55 19.12
C ILE A 64 42.89 41.06 19.40
N GLU A 65 42.27 40.75 20.55
CA GLU A 65 41.86 39.39 20.90
C GLU A 65 40.38 39.17 20.55
N VAL A 66 40.07 38.05 19.89
CA VAL A 66 38.71 37.67 19.50
C VAL A 66 38.22 36.54 20.41
N LEU A 67 37.13 36.77 21.14
CA LEU A 67 36.57 35.81 22.10
C LEU A 67 35.59 34.81 21.46
N ASP A 68 34.71 35.27 20.57
CA ASP A 68 33.72 34.44 19.88
C ASP A 68 33.31 35.08 18.53
N VAL A 69 33.02 34.24 17.54
CA VAL A 69 32.49 34.65 16.22
C VAL A 69 31.23 33.85 15.95
N ARG A 70 30.10 34.56 15.76
CA ARG A 70 28.81 33.94 15.49
C ARG A 70 28.18 34.50 14.22
N VAL A 71 27.78 33.61 13.32
CA VAL A 71 26.99 34.00 12.15
C VAL A 71 25.54 34.26 12.55
N LYS A 72 25.10 35.50 12.32
CA LYS A 72 23.74 35.97 12.59
C LYS A 72 22.74 35.55 11.50
N GLN A 73 23.11 35.73 10.23
CA GLN A 73 22.23 35.45 9.09
C GLN A 73 23.05 35.23 7.82
N ILE A 74 22.65 34.25 7.00
CA ILE A 74 23.19 34.02 5.66
C ILE A 74 22.05 34.32 4.69
N ASN A 75 22.22 35.34 3.84
CA ASN A 75 21.27 35.64 2.78
C ASN A 75 21.78 35.00 1.49
N LEU A 76 21.09 33.97 1.01
CA LEU A 76 21.37 33.41 -0.32
C LEU A 76 20.76 34.30 -1.41
N PRO A 77 21.47 34.56 -2.52
CA PRO A 77 20.89 35.20 -3.70
C PRO A 77 19.74 34.36 -4.28
N ASN A 78 18.61 34.99 -4.59
CA ASN A 78 17.39 34.32 -5.05
C ASN A 78 17.54 33.60 -6.42
N GLU A 79 18.59 33.91 -7.18
CA GLU A 79 18.80 33.44 -8.57
C GLU A 79 19.30 32.00 -8.67
N VAL A 80 20.07 31.51 -7.67
CA VAL A 80 20.62 30.13 -7.66
C VAL A 80 19.60 29.10 -7.11
N SER A 81 18.49 29.60 -6.58
CA SER A 81 17.46 28.86 -5.86
C SER A 81 16.61 28.01 -6.82
N ASN A 82 16.04 28.62 -7.86
CA ASN A 82 14.95 28.01 -8.62
C ASN A 82 15.34 26.73 -9.37
N SER A 83 16.51 26.69 -10.01
CA SER A 83 16.94 25.51 -10.79
C SER A 83 17.21 24.29 -9.90
N ILE A 84 17.78 24.51 -8.72
CA ILE A 84 18.08 23.46 -7.75
C ILE A 84 16.79 22.95 -7.10
N TYR A 85 15.87 23.85 -6.72
CA TYR A 85 14.55 23.46 -6.21
C TYR A 85 13.74 22.69 -7.27
N GLN A 86 13.81 23.09 -8.55
CA GLN A 86 13.19 22.32 -9.63
C GLN A 86 13.79 20.92 -9.76
N ARG A 87 15.12 20.78 -9.72
CA ARG A 87 15.79 19.46 -9.75
C ARG A 87 15.39 18.60 -8.56
N MET A 88 15.39 19.16 -7.34
CA MET A 88 14.98 18.44 -6.13
C MET A 88 13.50 18.00 -6.19
N ARG A 89 12.61 18.83 -6.74
CA ARG A 89 11.20 18.46 -6.94
C ARG A 89 11.05 17.32 -7.94
N ALA A 90 11.77 17.38 -9.06
CA ALA A 90 11.76 16.33 -10.07
C ALA A 90 12.26 14.99 -9.50
N GLU A 91 13.35 15.03 -8.74
CA GLU A 91 13.93 13.85 -8.09
C GLU A 91 12.97 13.26 -7.05
N ARG A 92 12.35 14.10 -6.20
CA ARG A 92 11.32 13.65 -5.26
C ARG A 92 10.10 13.06 -5.96
N GLN A 93 9.68 13.64 -7.08
CA GLN A 93 8.56 13.13 -7.87
C GLN A 93 8.90 11.80 -8.54
N ALA A 94 10.15 11.60 -8.97
CA ALA A 94 10.64 10.35 -9.52
C ALA A 94 10.61 9.24 -8.46
N VAL A 95 11.18 9.48 -7.28
CA VAL A 95 11.15 8.52 -6.15
C VAL A 95 9.72 8.19 -5.73
N ALA A 96 8.84 9.21 -5.64
CA ALA A 96 7.43 8.99 -5.31
C ALA A 96 6.66 8.22 -6.41
N LYS A 97 7.09 8.32 -7.68
CA LYS A 97 6.52 7.55 -8.78
C LYS A 97 6.99 6.11 -8.72
N GLU A 98 8.27 5.88 -8.48
CA GLU A 98 8.87 4.56 -8.30
C GLU A 98 8.15 3.77 -7.20
N HIS A 99 8.04 4.33 -5.99
CA HIS A 99 7.32 3.66 -4.90
C HIS A 99 5.84 3.40 -5.18
N ARG A 100 5.18 4.29 -5.95
CA ARG A 100 3.79 4.06 -6.38
C ARG A 100 3.69 2.91 -7.38
N SER A 101 4.62 2.84 -8.33
CA SER A 101 4.70 1.74 -9.29
C SER A 101 4.96 0.41 -8.59
N GLU A 102 5.92 0.35 -7.66
CA GLU A 102 6.19 -0.85 -6.85
C GLU A 102 4.97 -1.29 -6.03
N GLY A 103 4.27 -0.31 -5.43
CA GLY A 103 3.04 -0.58 -4.68
C GLY A 103 1.93 -1.15 -5.57
N GLN A 104 1.78 -0.61 -6.78
CA GLN A 104 0.81 -1.10 -7.76
C GLN A 104 1.15 -2.51 -8.25
N GLU A 105 2.41 -2.79 -8.58
CA GLU A 105 2.87 -4.10 -9.01
C GLU A 105 2.61 -5.18 -7.94
N LYS A 106 2.97 -4.88 -6.69
CA LYS A 106 2.72 -5.77 -5.55
C LYS A 106 1.22 -6.00 -5.34
N ALA A 107 0.41 -4.94 -5.42
CA ALA A 107 -1.04 -5.04 -5.29
C ALA A 107 -1.65 -5.92 -6.39
N GLU A 108 -1.23 -5.73 -7.64
CA GLU A 108 -1.72 -6.50 -8.78
C GLU A 108 -1.35 -7.98 -8.65
N THR A 109 -0.11 -8.26 -8.26
CA THR A 109 0.37 -9.63 -8.00
C THR A 109 -0.45 -10.31 -6.90
N ILE A 110 -0.76 -9.58 -5.81
CA ILE A 110 -1.58 -10.11 -4.71
C ILE A 110 -3.00 -10.39 -5.20
N ARG A 111 -3.63 -9.46 -5.93
CA ARG A 111 -4.99 -9.66 -6.47
C ARG A 111 -5.06 -10.86 -7.39
N ALA A 112 -4.16 -10.95 -8.38
CA ALA A 112 -4.12 -12.08 -9.31
C ALA A 112 -3.95 -13.43 -8.58
N ASN A 113 -3.12 -13.47 -7.53
CA ASN A 113 -2.96 -14.67 -6.71
C ASN A 113 -4.20 -15.01 -5.90
N VAL A 114 -4.88 -14.01 -5.33
CA VAL A 114 -6.14 -14.21 -4.60
C VAL A 114 -7.22 -14.71 -5.55
N ASP A 115 -7.39 -14.10 -6.71
CA ASP A 115 -8.40 -14.49 -7.71
C ASP A 115 -8.20 -15.94 -8.18
N ARG A 116 -6.95 -16.31 -8.44
CA ARG A 116 -6.58 -17.70 -8.75
C ARG A 116 -6.96 -18.65 -7.61
N ARG A 117 -6.63 -18.30 -6.37
CA ARG A 117 -6.94 -19.12 -5.19
C ARG A 117 -8.44 -19.28 -4.97
N VAL A 118 -9.21 -18.20 -5.12
CA VAL A 118 -10.67 -18.21 -5.01
C VAL A 118 -11.27 -19.11 -6.09
N THR A 119 -10.80 -18.99 -7.33
CA THR A 119 -11.28 -19.83 -8.44
C THR A 119 -11.03 -21.31 -8.18
N VAL A 120 -9.83 -21.67 -7.74
CA VAL A 120 -9.50 -23.06 -7.38
C VAL A 120 -10.35 -23.55 -6.21
N MET A 121 -10.50 -22.73 -5.16
CA MET A 121 -11.30 -23.07 -3.99
C MET A 121 -12.77 -23.31 -4.34
N LEU A 122 -13.36 -22.46 -5.19
CA LEU A 122 -14.73 -22.64 -5.68
C LEU A 122 -14.86 -23.91 -6.51
N ALA A 123 -13.92 -24.16 -7.42
CA ALA A 123 -13.91 -25.37 -8.23
C ALA A 123 -13.80 -26.65 -7.39
N ASP A 124 -12.96 -26.64 -6.35
CA ASP A 124 -12.83 -27.77 -5.41
C ASP A 124 -14.08 -27.94 -4.54
N ALA A 125 -14.67 -26.84 -4.07
CA ALA A 125 -15.93 -26.87 -3.32
C ALA A 125 -17.07 -27.47 -4.17
N GLU A 126 -17.20 -27.05 -5.44
CA GLU A 126 -18.19 -27.62 -6.36
C GLU A 126 -17.94 -29.08 -6.70
N ARG A 127 -16.67 -29.47 -6.93
CA ARG A 127 -16.27 -30.86 -7.13
C ARG A 127 -16.71 -31.72 -5.94
N ASN A 128 -16.37 -31.28 -4.73
CA ASN A 128 -16.72 -32.00 -3.50
C ASN A 128 -18.24 -32.07 -3.30
N ALA A 129 -18.95 -30.97 -3.52
CA ALA A 129 -20.41 -30.94 -3.43
C ALA A 129 -21.06 -31.92 -4.43
N ARG A 130 -20.58 -31.97 -5.68
CA ARG A 130 -21.06 -32.94 -6.68
C ARG A 130 -20.73 -34.37 -6.30
N ALA A 131 -19.54 -34.64 -5.77
CA ALA A 131 -19.15 -35.97 -5.31
C ALA A 131 -20.06 -36.46 -4.18
N VAL A 132 -20.31 -35.61 -3.17
CA VAL A 132 -21.20 -35.94 -2.04
C VAL A 132 -22.64 -36.16 -2.51
N ARG A 133 -23.17 -35.31 -3.40
CA ARG A 133 -24.50 -35.53 -3.99
C ARG A 133 -24.56 -36.83 -4.77
N GLY A 134 -23.57 -37.11 -5.61
CA GLY A 134 -23.51 -38.36 -6.37
C GLY A 134 -23.45 -39.61 -5.48
N GLN A 135 -22.72 -39.55 -4.36
CA GLN A 135 -22.74 -40.61 -3.36
C GLN A 135 -24.12 -40.76 -2.70
N GLY A 136 -24.80 -39.66 -2.39
CA GLY A 136 -26.16 -39.66 -1.86
C GLY A 136 -27.15 -40.28 -2.84
N ASP A 137 -27.11 -39.87 -4.10
CA ASP A 137 -27.98 -40.38 -5.18
C ASP A 137 -27.73 -41.87 -5.44
N ALA A 138 -26.47 -42.31 -5.48
CA ALA A 138 -26.12 -43.73 -5.59
C ALA A 138 -26.62 -44.54 -4.39
N THR A 139 -26.51 -44.01 -3.18
CA THR A 139 -27.02 -44.67 -1.97
C THR A 139 -28.55 -44.77 -2.00
N ALA A 140 -29.23 -43.69 -2.37
CA ALA A 140 -30.68 -43.66 -2.51
C ALA A 140 -31.15 -44.65 -3.58
N ALA A 141 -30.55 -44.64 -4.77
CA ALA A 141 -30.85 -45.57 -5.85
C ALA A 141 -30.65 -47.03 -5.42
N ASN A 142 -29.58 -47.34 -4.69
CA ASN A 142 -29.35 -48.67 -4.14
C ASN A 142 -30.43 -49.09 -3.12
N ILE A 143 -30.88 -48.18 -2.25
CA ILE A 143 -31.97 -48.45 -1.31
C ILE A 143 -33.29 -48.68 -2.06
N TYR A 144 -33.60 -47.84 -3.05
CA TYR A 144 -34.79 -48.01 -3.88
C TYR A 144 -34.77 -49.33 -4.65
N ALA A 145 -33.65 -49.70 -5.27
CA ALA A 145 -33.51 -50.97 -5.98
C ALA A 145 -33.67 -52.18 -5.04
N LYS A 146 -33.11 -52.11 -3.83
CA LYS A 146 -33.31 -53.15 -2.79
C LYS A 146 -34.77 -53.24 -2.34
N ALA A 147 -35.46 -52.12 -2.21
CA ALA A 147 -36.88 -52.10 -1.85
C ALA A 147 -37.75 -52.68 -2.98
N TYR A 148 -37.49 -52.31 -4.23
CA TYR A 148 -38.17 -52.83 -5.41
C TYR A 148 -38.03 -54.35 -5.54
N ASN A 149 -36.83 -54.88 -5.33
CA ASN A 149 -36.57 -56.33 -5.42
C ASN A 149 -37.26 -57.16 -4.33
N LYS A 150 -37.79 -56.55 -3.25
CA LYS A 150 -38.53 -57.29 -2.21
C LYS A 150 -39.96 -57.59 -2.64
N ASP A 151 -40.64 -56.63 -3.26
CA ASP A 151 -41.99 -56.79 -3.81
C ASP A 151 -42.24 -55.70 -4.88
N PRO A 152 -42.11 -56.03 -6.17
CA PRO A 152 -42.30 -55.07 -7.27
C PRO A 152 -43.72 -54.50 -7.36
N GLU A 153 -44.75 -55.30 -7.07
CA GLU A 153 -46.16 -54.88 -7.18
C GLU A 153 -46.54 -53.93 -6.04
N PHE A 154 -46.18 -54.28 -4.81
CA PHE A 154 -46.46 -53.43 -3.65
C PHE A 154 -45.75 -52.07 -3.74
N PHE A 155 -44.51 -52.06 -4.23
CA PHE A 155 -43.77 -50.80 -4.42
C PHE A 155 -44.41 -49.90 -5.49
N GLY A 156 -44.84 -50.48 -6.63
CA GLY A 156 -45.56 -49.74 -7.68
C GLY A 156 -46.85 -49.10 -7.17
N PHE A 157 -47.60 -49.83 -6.34
CA PHE A 157 -48.80 -49.33 -5.68
C PHE A 157 -48.51 -48.17 -4.70
N VAL A 158 -47.55 -48.32 -3.78
CA VAL A 158 -47.21 -47.24 -2.83
C VAL A 158 -46.67 -46.00 -3.54
N ARG A 159 -45.88 -46.18 -4.61
CA ARG A 159 -45.30 -45.08 -5.38
C ARG A 159 -46.36 -44.31 -6.18
N SER A 160 -47.34 -45.01 -6.75
CA SER A 160 -48.47 -44.37 -7.42
C SER A 160 -49.34 -43.58 -6.45
N LEU A 161 -49.60 -44.10 -5.24
CA LEU A 161 -50.29 -43.36 -4.17
C LEU A 161 -49.55 -42.08 -3.75
N GLU A 162 -48.22 -42.14 -3.64
CA GLU A 162 -47.40 -40.96 -3.32
C GLU A 162 -47.42 -39.93 -4.46
N ALA A 163 -47.39 -40.39 -5.71
CA ALA A 163 -47.54 -39.53 -6.89
C ALA A 163 -48.91 -38.84 -6.90
N TYR A 164 -50.00 -39.57 -6.62
CA TYR A 164 -51.34 -38.99 -6.48
C TYR A 164 -51.36 -37.92 -5.40
N LYS A 165 -50.84 -38.21 -4.21
CA LYS A 165 -50.81 -37.27 -3.09
C LYS A 165 -50.04 -35.98 -3.43
N ASN A 166 -48.95 -36.08 -4.18
CA ASN A 166 -48.15 -34.93 -4.59
C ASN A 166 -48.84 -34.11 -5.68
N THR A 167 -49.47 -34.74 -6.66
CA THR A 167 -50.22 -34.06 -7.73
C THR A 167 -51.52 -33.41 -7.22
N PHE A 168 -52.22 -34.02 -6.26
CA PHE A 168 -53.45 -33.47 -5.68
C PHE A 168 -53.21 -32.51 -4.49
N LYS A 169 -51.95 -32.10 -4.23
CA LYS A 169 -51.60 -31.22 -3.11
C LYS A 169 -52.06 -29.78 -3.32
N ASP A 170 -52.06 -29.30 -4.57
CA ASP A 170 -52.44 -27.95 -4.94
C ASP A 170 -53.82 -27.97 -5.65
N LYS A 171 -54.81 -27.26 -5.08
CA LYS A 171 -56.23 -27.33 -5.48
C LYS A 171 -56.56 -26.77 -6.88
N ASN A 172 -55.58 -26.25 -7.62
CA ASN A 172 -55.76 -25.52 -8.87
C ASN A 172 -55.13 -26.19 -10.10
N ASP A 173 -54.61 -27.42 -9.99
CA ASP A 173 -54.01 -28.12 -11.13
C ASP A 173 -55.09 -28.64 -12.10
N VAL A 174 -55.12 -28.09 -13.31
CA VAL A 174 -55.97 -28.56 -14.42
C VAL A 174 -55.26 -29.75 -15.08
N MET A 175 -55.75 -30.96 -14.83
CA MET A 175 -55.17 -32.19 -15.37
C MET A 175 -55.88 -32.62 -16.66
N VAL A 176 -55.16 -32.65 -17.78
CA VAL A 176 -55.66 -33.20 -19.05
C VAL A 176 -55.27 -34.68 -19.11
N LEU A 177 -56.25 -35.57 -19.02
CA LEU A 177 -56.05 -37.01 -18.94
C LEU A 177 -56.59 -37.71 -20.18
N SER A 178 -55.75 -38.53 -20.81
CA SER A 178 -56.18 -39.48 -21.83
C SER A 178 -56.91 -40.67 -21.16
N PRO A 179 -58.01 -41.18 -21.75
CA PRO A 179 -58.80 -42.29 -21.18
C PRO A 179 -57.98 -43.56 -20.83
N ASP A 180 -56.89 -43.81 -21.58
CA ASP A 180 -56.01 -44.98 -21.46
C ASP A 180 -54.74 -44.73 -20.63
N SER A 181 -54.75 -43.73 -19.74
CA SER A 181 -53.57 -43.41 -18.93
C SER A 181 -53.29 -44.48 -17.87
N LYS A 182 -52.08 -45.06 -17.93
CA LYS A 182 -51.50 -45.97 -16.91
C LYS A 182 -51.43 -45.36 -15.51
N PHE A 183 -51.62 -44.04 -15.42
CA PHE A 183 -51.60 -43.31 -14.17
C PHE A 183 -52.69 -43.77 -13.20
N PHE A 184 -53.85 -44.29 -13.64
CA PHE A 184 -54.95 -44.71 -12.74
C PHE A 184 -55.18 -46.22 -12.69
N ASP A 185 -54.28 -47.05 -13.22
CA ASP A 185 -54.50 -48.50 -13.32
C ASP A 185 -54.85 -49.12 -11.95
N TYR A 186 -54.08 -48.79 -10.91
CA TYR A 186 -54.33 -49.26 -9.54
C TYR A 186 -55.62 -48.70 -8.88
N MET A 187 -56.14 -47.55 -9.33
CA MET A 187 -57.39 -46.97 -8.82
C MET A 187 -58.62 -47.51 -9.56
N LYS A 188 -58.45 -47.91 -10.84
CA LYS A 188 -59.50 -48.53 -11.66
C LYS A 188 -59.69 -50.01 -11.30
N ASP A 189 -58.61 -50.75 -11.01
CA ASP A 189 -58.67 -52.17 -10.62
C ASP A 189 -59.38 -52.41 -9.29
N ALA A 190 -59.24 -51.49 -8.32
CA ALA A 190 -59.92 -51.58 -7.02
C ALA A 190 -61.46 -51.45 -7.11
N LYS A 191 -62.01 -51.11 -8.29
CA LYS A 191 -63.46 -50.98 -8.55
C LYS A 191 -64.08 -52.21 -9.21
N ALA A 192 -63.31 -53.29 -9.40
CA ALA A 192 -63.75 -54.55 -9.97
C ALA A 192 -63.79 -55.67 -8.91
N GLN A 193 -64.52 -55.44 -7.81
CA GLN A 193 -65.06 -56.47 -6.91
C GLN A 193 -66.40 -56.00 -6.35
#